data_AF-B8A224-F1
#
_entry.id   AF-B8A224-F1
#
_cell.length_a   1.000
_cell.length_b   1.000
_cell.length_c   1.000
_cell.angle_alpha   90.00
_cell.angle_beta   90.00
_cell.angle_gamma   90.00
#
_symmetry.space_group_name_H-M   'P 1'
#
loop_
_entity.id
_entity.type
_entity.pdbx_description
1 polymer ?
#
loop_
_entity_poly.entity_id
_entity_poly.type
_entity_poly.pdbx_seq_one_letter_code
_entity_poly.pdbx_strand_id
1 'polypeptide(L)'
;MPIPKPTGFTGADPYKITFQIGHEKFHVPWLYVINRKTSEVPLIDFHLKYSGNDILGVTAKVVDMPHHYVEVHPDIKKNFWDPQNWPKYVLVRYTWEEQSEIDVTGGFYVLFGSGLVLSFILAIYVLQSSQEKLTRFVREAVADSSLPDGVAKVE
;
A
#
# COMPACT_ATOMS: atom_id res chain seq x y z
N MET A 1 12.63 -25.91 6.45
CA MET A 1 14.06 -25.52 6.43
C MET A 1 14.77 -26.13 7.63
N PRO A 2 15.79 -26.98 7.44
CA PRO A 2 16.60 -27.50 8.53
C PRO A 2 17.53 -26.42 9.09
N ILE A 3 17.65 -26.33 10.42
CA ILE A 3 18.61 -25.46 11.10
C ILE A 3 19.59 -26.34 11.89
N PRO A 4 20.91 -26.18 11.67
CA PRO A 4 21.92 -27.01 12.31
C PRO A 4 22.09 -26.62 13.77
N LYS A 5 22.60 -27.57 14.57
CA LYS A 5 22.95 -27.33 15.97
C LYS A 5 24.14 -26.36 16.03
N PRO A 6 24.06 -25.24 16.76
CA PRO A 6 25.19 -24.34 16.95
C PRO A 6 26.28 -25.03 17.78
N THR A 7 27.54 -24.66 17.53
CA THR A 7 28.64 -25.02 18.41
C THR A 7 28.43 -24.38 19.79
N GLY A 8 28.48 -25.19 20.85
CA GLY A 8 28.31 -24.72 22.23
C GLY A 8 26.87 -24.43 22.67
N PHE A 9 25.85 -24.83 21.90
CA PHE A 9 24.45 -24.61 22.28
C PHE A 9 24.07 -25.36 23.57
N THR A 10 23.68 -24.60 24.60
CA THR A 10 23.35 -25.13 25.94
C THR A 10 21.85 -25.38 26.16
N GLY A 11 21.00 -25.04 25.19
CA GLY A 11 19.53 -25.14 25.30
C GLY A 11 18.87 -23.90 25.89
N ALA A 12 19.59 -23.12 26.70
CA ALA A 12 19.12 -21.83 27.23
C ALA A 12 19.41 -20.65 26.27
N ASP A 13 20.27 -20.85 25.28
CA ASP A 13 20.69 -19.79 24.38
C ASP A 13 19.60 -19.45 23.35
N PRO A 14 19.37 -18.16 23.04
CA PRO A 14 18.48 -17.78 21.97
C PRO A 14 19.09 -18.13 20.60
N TYR A 15 18.32 -18.85 19.77
CA TYR A 15 18.71 -19.10 18.38
C TYR A 15 18.08 -18.04 17.49
N LYS A 16 18.90 -17.28 16.76
CA LYS A 16 18.44 -16.25 15.82
C LYS A 16 18.86 -16.57 14.39
N ILE A 17 18.04 -16.19 13.42
CA ILE A 17 18.31 -16.38 11.99
C ILE A 17 18.10 -15.04 11.28
N THR A 18 18.96 -14.75 10.30
CA THR A 18 18.77 -13.64 9.36
C THR A 18 18.72 -14.22 7.94
N PHE A 19 18.09 -13.50 7.03
CA PHE A 19 17.97 -13.88 5.63
C PHE A 19 18.42 -12.74 4.72
N GLN A 20 19.16 -13.09 3.68
CA GLN A 20 19.53 -12.20 2.59
C GLN A 20 18.89 -12.70 1.31
N ILE A 21 18.19 -11.82 0.61
CA ILE A 21 17.34 -12.17 -0.54
C ILE A 21 17.66 -11.22 -1.70
N GLY A 22 17.69 -11.77 -2.92
CA GLY A 22 17.94 -10.99 -4.13
C GLY A 22 19.36 -10.44 -4.22
N HIS A 23 20.36 -11.31 -4.10
CA HIS A 23 21.80 -10.94 -4.17
C HIS A 23 22.13 -9.82 -3.17
N GLU A 24 21.72 -10.00 -1.91
CA GLU A 24 21.95 -9.06 -0.80
C GLU A 24 21.18 -7.73 -0.88
N LYS A 25 20.32 -7.52 -1.89
CA LYS A 25 19.49 -6.31 -1.99
C LYS A 25 18.54 -6.14 -0.80
N PHE A 26 18.05 -7.25 -0.24
CA PHE A 26 17.12 -7.24 0.90
C PHE A 26 17.69 -8.00 2.09
N HIS A 27 17.88 -7.29 3.20
CA HIS A 27 18.33 -7.86 4.47
C HIS A 27 17.19 -7.89 5.49
N VAL A 28 16.84 -9.09 5.95
CA VAL A 28 15.83 -9.30 6.99
C VAL A 28 16.49 -9.14 8.36
N PRO A 29 15.91 -8.37 9.31
CA PRO A 29 16.44 -8.30 10.68
C PRO A 29 16.49 -9.66 11.38
N TRP A 30 17.28 -9.77 12.45
CA TRP A 30 17.40 -11.00 13.23
C TRP A 30 16.05 -11.51 13.77
N LEU A 31 15.70 -12.74 13.40
CA LEU A 31 14.49 -13.44 13.79
C LEU A 31 14.79 -14.47 14.88
N TYR A 32 14.13 -14.38 16.03
CA TYR A 32 14.27 -15.33 17.13
C TYR A 32 13.45 -16.59 16.86
N VAL A 33 14.09 -17.75 16.87
CA VAL A 33 13.48 -19.05 16.54
C VAL A 33 13.38 -19.94 17.78
N ILE A 34 14.46 -20.05 18.57
CA ILE A 34 14.49 -20.82 19.82
C ILE A 34 14.66 -19.85 21.00
N ASN A 35 14.08 -20.22 22.16
CA ASN A 35 13.99 -19.38 23.36
C ASN A 35 13.20 -18.08 23.11
N ARG A 36 12.04 -18.24 22.45
CA ARG A 36 11.03 -17.18 22.31
C ARG A 36 10.22 -17.10 23.59
N LYS A 37 9.46 -16.00 23.77
CA LYS A 37 8.50 -15.88 24.87
C LYS A 37 7.37 -16.92 24.81
N THR A 38 7.15 -17.51 23.64
CA THR A 38 6.11 -18.52 23.39
C THR A 38 6.73 -19.92 23.28
N SER A 39 6.01 -20.94 23.79
CA SER A 39 6.41 -22.35 23.70
C SER A 39 5.86 -23.06 22.46
N GLU A 40 5.22 -22.32 21.56
CA GLU A 40 4.74 -22.87 20.28
C GLU A 40 5.86 -22.94 19.25
N VAL A 41 5.73 -23.92 18.36
CA VAL A 41 6.71 -24.12 17.29
C VAL A 41 6.74 -22.87 16.41
N PRO A 42 7.92 -22.30 16.11
CA PRO A 42 8.01 -21.11 15.26
C PRO A 42 7.74 -21.45 13.80
N LEU A 43 7.03 -20.56 13.12
CA LEU A 43 6.89 -20.52 11.68
C LEU A 43 7.41 -19.17 11.18
N ILE A 44 8.26 -19.19 10.16
CA ILE A 44 8.77 -17.97 9.55
C ILE A 44 7.84 -17.60 8.39
N ASP A 45 7.22 -16.43 8.49
CA ASP A 45 6.27 -15.93 7.51
C ASP A 45 6.92 -14.82 6.70
N PHE A 46 7.20 -15.11 5.43
CA PHE A 46 7.74 -14.17 4.45
C PHE A 46 6.63 -13.53 3.64
N HIS A 47 6.73 -12.21 3.52
CA HIS A 47 5.89 -11.37 2.68
C HIS A 47 6.81 -10.72 1.65
N LEU A 48 6.66 -11.14 0.40
CA LEU A 48 7.42 -10.62 -0.74
C LEU A 48 6.52 -9.76 -1.59
N LYS A 49 6.91 -8.50 -1.76
CA LYS A 49 6.25 -7.55 -2.64
C LYS A 49 7.02 -7.49 -3.94
N TYR A 50 6.33 -7.71 -5.05
CA TYR A 50 6.92 -7.68 -6.38
C TYR A 50 6.08 -6.84 -7.34
N SER A 51 6.72 -6.31 -8.37
CA SER A 51 6.08 -5.61 -9.48
C SER A 51 6.71 -6.11 -10.77
N GLY A 52 5.90 -6.74 -11.64
CA GLY A 52 6.41 -7.42 -12.83
C GLY A 52 7.44 -8.49 -12.45
N ASN A 53 8.68 -8.33 -12.91
CA ASN A 53 9.78 -9.26 -12.62
C ASN A 53 10.67 -8.81 -11.44
N ASP A 54 10.43 -7.63 -10.86
CA ASP A 54 11.28 -7.06 -9.83
C ASP A 54 10.67 -7.23 -8.43
N ILE A 55 11.51 -7.67 -7.48
CA ILE A 55 11.18 -7.64 -6.06
C ILE A 55 11.34 -6.20 -5.57
N LEU A 56 10.25 -5.65 -5.03
CA LEU A 56 10.19 -4.31 -4.46
C LEU A 56 10.60 -4.31 -2.99
N GLY A 57 10.20 -5.34 -2.25
CA GLY A 57 10.47 -5.42 -0.82
C GLY A 57 10.23 -6.80 -0.24
N VAL A 58 10.95 -7.09 0.85
CA VAL A 58 10.78 -8.32 1.60
C VAL A 58 10.62 -8.00 3.07
N THR A 59 9.57 -8.55 3.69
CA THR A 59 9.36 -8.53 5.13
C THR A 59 9.26 -9.96 5.62
N ALA A 60 9.87 -10.26 6.77
CA ALA A 60 9.70 -11.55 7.40
C ALA A 60 9.45 -11.38 8.88
N LYS A 61 8.65 -12.29 9.43
CA LYS A 61 8.31 -12.33 10.86
C LYS A 61 8.24 -13.76 11.34
N VAL A 62 8.51 -13.96 12.62
CA VAL A 62 8.28 -15.26 13.27
C VAL A 62 6.92 -15.23 13.92
N VAL A 63 6.04 -16.12 13.48
CA VAL A 63 4.71 -16.33 14.04
C VAL A 63 4.66 -17.69 14.71
N ASP A 64 3.71 -17.87 15.62
CA ASP A 64 3.44 -19.19 16.17
C ASP A 64 2.77 -20.05 15.11
N MET A 65 3.14 -21.33 15.06
CA MET A 65 2.59 -22.26 14.09
C MET A 65 1.08 -22.41 14.27
N PRO A 66 0.27 -22.28 13.21
CA PRO A 66 -1.17 -22.44 13.33
C PRO A 66 -1.54 -23.85 13.82
N HIS A 67 -2.50 -23.94 14.72
CA HIS A 67 -2.87 -25.20 15.41
C HIS A 67 -3.15 -26.37 14.45
N HIS A 68 -3.85 -26.11 13.35
CA HIS A 68 -4.13 -27.11 12.33
C HIS A 68 -2.87 -27.85 11.83
N TYR A 69 -1.73 -27.18 11.67
CA TYR A 69 -0.49 -27.85 11.23
C TYR A 69 0.08 -28.79 12.30
N VAL A 70 -0.04 -28.39 13.56
CA VAL A 70 0.44 -29.18 14.72
C VAL A 70 -0.48 -30.37 14.98
N GLU A 71 -1.77 -30.23 14.74
CA GLU A 71 -2.75 -31.32 14.87
C GLU A 71 -2.53 -32.42 13.83
N VAL A 72 -2.24 -32.03 12.57
CA VAL A 72 -1.95 -33.00 11.50
C VAL A 72 -0.59 -33.68 11.72
N HIS A 73 0.37 -33.00 12.36
CA HIS A 73 1.72 -33.52 12.59
C HIS A 73 2.16 -33.30 14.07
N PRO A 74 1.64 -34.13 15.00
CA PRO A 74 1.88 -33.95 16.44
C PRO A 74 3.35 -34.18 16.84
N ASP A 75 4.10 -34.90 16.01
CA ASP A 75 5.52 -35.17 16.18
C ASP A 75 6.40 -33.92 16.01
N ILE A 76 5.95 -32.91 15.25
CA ILE A 76 6.71 -31.66 15.02
C ILE A 76 7.02 -30.98 16.34
N LYS A 77 6.03 -30.82 17.23
CA LYS A 77 6.21 -30.15 18.52
C LYS A 77 7.19 -30.92 19.40
N LYS A 78 7.07 -32.25 19.45
CA LYS A 78 7.96 -33.12 20.23
C LYS A 78 9.40 -33.07 19.70
N ASN A 79 9.58 -33.24 18.39
CA ASN A 79 10.88 -33.27 17.74
C ASN A 79 11.58 -31.90 17.79
N PHE A 80 10.82 -30.82 17.62
CA PHE A 80 11.37 -29.47 17.65
C PHE A 80 11.90 -29.10 19.04
N TRP A 81 11.20 -29.47 20.11
CA TRP A 81 11.62 -29.12 21.48
C TRP A 81 12.57 -30.13 22.14
N ASP A 82 12.75 -31.33 21.58
CA ASP A 82 13.69 -32.32 22.11
C ASP A 82 15.17 -31.86 21.97
N PRO A 83 15.91 -31.58 23.04
CA PRO A 83 17.27 -31.05 22.95
C PRO A 83 18.27 -31.93 22.16
N GLN A 84 18.04 -33.24 22.09
CA GLN A 84 18.91 -34.18 21.38
C GLN A 84 18.59 -34.28 19.89
N ASN A 85 17.37 -33.97 19.49
CA ASN A 85 16.93 -34.13 18.11
C ASN A 85 17.37 -32.92 17.25
N TRP A 86 18.38 -33.11 16.42
CA TRP A 86 18.87 -32.12 15.46
C TRP A 86 19.08 -32.78 14.08
N PRO A 87 18.89 -32.04 12.97
CA PRO A 87 18.59 -30.61 12.88
C PRO A 87 17.15 -30.28 13.27
N LYS A 88 16.90 -29.04 13.71
CA LYS A 88 15.51 -28.59 13.91
C LYS A 88 14.91 -28.20 12.57
N TYR A 89 13.65 -28.52 12.35
CA TYR A 89 12.96 -28.14 11.13
C TYR A 89 12.04 -26.96 11.43
N VAL A 90 12.29 -25.84 10.76
CA VAL A 90 11.44 -24.64 10.83
C VAL A 90 10.64 -24.56 9.54
N LEU A 91 9.33 -24.37 9.67
CA LEU A 91 8.45 -24.12 8.53
C LEU A 91 8.63 -22.68 8.07
N VAL A 92 8.76 -22.52 6.77
CA VAL A 92 8.87 -21.21 6.12
C VAL A 92 7.71 -21.09 5.15
N ARG A 93 6.88 -20.06 5.34
CA ARG A 93 5.76 -19.75 4.48
C ARG A 93 6.12 -18.53 3.64
N TYR A 94 5.87 -18.61 2.35
CA TYR A 94 6.09 -17.52 1.41
C TYR A 94 4.74 -17.02 0.90
N THR A 95 4.50 -15.73 1.10
CA THR A 95 3.36 -15.00 0.54
C THR A 95 3.88 -14.01 -0.47
N TRP A 96 3.36 -14.09 -1.70
CA TRP A 96 3.72 -13.21 -2.80
C TRP A 96 2.58 -12.22 -3.03
N GLU A 97 2.88 -10.94 -2.93
CA GLU A 97 1.95 -9.84 -3.16
C GLU A 97 2.41 -9.04 -4.37
N GLU A 98 1.61 -9.05 -5.42
CA GLU A 98 1.82 -8.19 -6.58
C GLU A 98 1.40 -6.76 -6.23
N GLN A 99 2.33 -5.83 -6.30
CA GLN A 99 2.07 -4.41 -6.13
C GLN A 99 2.32 -3.72 -7.47
N SER A 100 1.24 -3.41 -8.18
CA SER A 100 1.32 -2.59 -9.38
C SER A 100 1.53 -1.12 -8.97
N GLU A 101 2.68 -0.55 -9.29
CA GLU A 101 2.93 0.89 -9.21
C GLU A 101 2.13 1.58 -10.32
N ILE A 102 0.82 1.73 -10.12
CA ILE A 102 0.01 2.62 -10.94
C ILE A 102 0.20 4.01 -10.36
N ASP A 103 0.75 4.95 -11.13
CA ASP A 103 0.83 6.36 -10.73
C ASP A 103 -0.57 6.99 -10.77
N VAL A 104 -1.37 6.65 -9.77
CA VAL A 104 -2.74 7.14 -9.59
C VAL A 104 -2.73 8.67 -9.43
N THR A 105 -1.71 9.21 -8.77
CA THR A 105 -1.55 10.65 -8.55
C THR A 105 -1.28 11.38 -9.86
N GLY A 106 -0.33 10.89 -10.67
CA GLY A 106 -0.08 11.40 -12.02
C GLY A 106 -1.30 11.27 -12.92
N GLY A 107 -2.01 10.13 -12.85
CA GLY A 107 -3.29 9.93 -13.54
C GLY A 107 -4.33 10.99 -13.18
N PHE A 108 -4.47 11.32 -11.90
CA PHE A 108 -5.36 12.39 -11.45
C PHE A 108 -4.92 13.77 -11.95
N TYR A 109 -3.62 14.08 -11.93
CA TYR A 109 -3.14 15.37 -12.46
C TYR A 109 -3.45 15.54 -13.95
N VAL A 110 -3.28 14.49 -14.75
CA VAL A 110 -3.60 14.54 -16.18
C VAL A 110 -5.12 14.67 -16.40
N LEU A 111 -5.92 13.90 -15.66
CA LEU A 111 -7.38 13.92 -15.79
C LEU A 111 -7.99 15.27 -15.35
N PHE A 112 -7.63 15.76 -14.17
CA PHE A 112 -8.12 17.05 -13.69
C PHE A 112 -7.53 18.23 -14.47
N GLY A 113 -6.25 18.15 -14.85
CA GLY A 113 -5.60 19.19 -15.65
C GLY A 113 -6.25 19.34 -17.02
N SER A 114 -6.49 18.24 -17.73
CA SER A 114 -7.19 18.27 -19.03
C SER A 114 -8.63 18.73 -18.91
N GLY A 115 -9.36 18.27 -17.89
CA GLY A 115 -10.73 18.73 -17.59
C GLY A 115 -10.81 20.23 -17.33
N LEU A 116 -9.86 20.78 -16.57
CA LEU A 116 -9.79 22.21 -16.27
C LEU A 116 -9.52 23.02 -17.55
N VAL A 117 -8.55 22.61 -18.38
CA VAL A 117 -8.25 23.28 -19.66
C VAL A 117 -9.47 23.25 -20.59
N LEU A 118 -10.13 22.10 -20.76
CA LEU A 118 -11.35 21.97 -21.55
C LEU A 118 -12.47 22.87 -21.02
N SER A 119 -12.64 22.95 -19.70
CA SER A 119 -13.62 23.83 -19.08
C SER A 119 -13.34 25.30 -19.37
N PHE A 120 -12.07 25.73 -19.33
CA PHE A 120 -11.69 27.11 -19.68
C PHE A 120 -11.94 27.41 -21.16
N ILE A 121 -11.60 26.48 -22.06
CA ILE A 121 -11.87 26.62 -23.50
C ILE A 121 -13.38 26.76 -23.75
N LEU A 122 -14.19 25.89 -23.13
CA LEU A 122 -15.64 25.94 -23.24
C LEU A 122 -16.22 27.25 -22.67
N ALA A 123 -15.72 27.70 -21.52
CA ALA A 123 -16.14 28.97 -20.92
C ALA A 123 -15.85 30.16 -21.85
N ILE A 124 -14.66 30.22 -22.45
CA ILE A 124 -14.29 31.24 -23.43
C ILE A 124 -15.19 31.14 -24.67
N TYR A 125 -15.46 29.93 -25.16
CA TYR A 125 -16.30 29.71 -26.34
C TYR A 125 -17.75 30.16 -26.08
N VAL A 126 -18.32 29.81 -24.92
CA VAL A 126 -19.66 30.28 -24.50
C VAL A 126 -19.67 31.78 -24.31
N LEU A 127 -18.62 32.37 -23.73
CA LEU A 127 -18.52 33.81 -23.56
C LEU A 127 -18.46 34.54 -24.90
N GLN A 128 -17.67 34.05 -25.86
CA GLN A 128 -17.61 34.57 -27.22
C GLN A 128 -18.97 34.45 -27.94
N SER A 129 -19.60 33.27 -27.87
CA SER A 129 -20.93 33.04 -28.47
C SER A 129 -22.03 33.91 -27.84
N SER A 130 -21.91 34.23 -26.55
CA SER A 130 -22.90 35.04 -25.83
C SER A 130 -22.63 36.53 -25.88
N GLN A 131 -21.55 37.01 -26.51
CA GLN A 131 -21.25 38.44 -26.61
C GLN A 131 -22.42 39.23 -27.19
N GLU A 132 -23.00 38.80 -28.31
CA GLU A 132 -24.14 39.49 -28.94
C GLU A 132 -25.36 39.55 -28.01
N LYS A 133 -25.61 38.46 -27.26
CA LYS A 133 -26.70 38.39 -26.28
C LYS A 133 -26.44 39.31 -25.10
N LEU A 134 -25.22 39.29 -24.54
CA LEU A 134 -24.81 40.14 -23.42
C LEU A 134 -24.82 41.61 -23.81
N THR A 135 -24.33 41.98 -25.00
CA THR A 135 -24.38 43.36 -25.50
C THR A 135 -25.82 43.84 -25.66
N ARG A 136 -26.72 42.97 -26.15
CA ARG A 136 -28.15 43.28 -26.24
C ARG A 136 -28.78 43.46 -24.86
N PHE A 137 -28.49 42.57 -23.90
CA PHE A 137 -28.96 42.69 -22.52
C PHE A 137 -28.45 43.96 -21.83
N VAL A 138 -27.16 44.31 -21.98
CA VAL A 138 -26.61 45.55 -21.43
C VAL A 138 -27.28 46.77 -22.06
N ARG A 139 -27.50 46.75 -23.38
CA ARG A 139 -28.17 47.85 -24.07
C ARG A 139 -29.63 48.00 -23.64
N GLU A 140 -30.36 46.90 -23.47
CA GLU A 140 -31.74 46.89 -22.99
C GLU A 140 -31.82 47.34 -21.51
N ALA A 141 -30.93 46.86 -20.63
CA ALA A 141 -30.87 47.29 -19.23
C ALA A 141 -30.45 48.77 -19.06
N VAL A 142 -29.58 49.28 -19.94
CA VAL A 142 -29.22 50.70 -19.96
C VAL A 142 -30.36 51.54 -20.56
N ALA A 143 -31.07 51.03 -21.57
CA ALA A 143 -32.24 51.70 -22.12
C ALA A 143 -33.36 51.82 -21.08
N ASP A 144 -33.65 50.75 -20.33
CA ASP A 144 -34.65 50.73 -19.26
C ASP A 144 -34.27 51.64 -18.08
N SER A 145 -32.98 51.80 -17.76
CA SER A 145 -32.54 52.77 -16.74
C SER A 145 -32.50 54.22 -17.23
N SER A 146 -32.69 54.46 -18.53
CA SER A 146 -32.60 55.80 -19.16
C SER A 146 -33.95 56.39 -19.59
N LEU A 147 -35.09 55.75 -19.31
CA LEU A 147 -36.40 56.36 -19.51
C LEU A 147 -36.88 57.12 -18.23
N PRO A 148 -37.46 58.32 -18.40
CA PRO A 148 -37.53 59.34 -17.37
C PRO A 148 -38.69 59.15 -16.38
N ASP A 149 -38.42 59.51 -15.14
CA ASP A 149 -39.40 59.86 -14.11
C ASP A 149 -40.30 60.99 -14.66
N GLY A 150 -41.45 60.61 -15.20
CA GLY A 150 -42.39 61.47 -15.89
C GLY A 150 -43.58 61.83 -15.02
N VAL A 151 -43.61 63.11 -14.61
CA VAL A 151 -44.77 63.93 -14.25
C VAL A 151 -45.21 63.94 -12.78
N ALA A 152 -44.80 65.01 -12.07
CA ALA A 152 -45.55 65.57 -10.94
C ALA A 152 -45.54 67.11 -10.96
N LYS A 153 -46.67 67.70 -11.39
CA LYS A 153 -47.23 69.02 -11.00
C LYS A 153 -48.55 69.20 -11.79
N VAL A 154 -49.75 69.10 -11.21
CA VAL A 154 -50.46 70.08 -10.35
C VAL A 154 -50.22 71.48 -10.90
N GLU A 155 -51.17 72.06 -11.66
CA GLU A 155 -52.50 72.54 -11.25
C GLU A 155 -53.37 72.78 -12.50
#